data_AF-A0A537DZD1-F1
#
_entry.id   AF-A0A537DZD1-F1
#
_cell.length_a   1.000
_cell.length_b   1.000
_cell.length_c   1.000
_cell.angle_alpha   90.00
_cell.angle_beta   90.00
_cell.angle_gamma   90.00
#
_symmetry.space_group_name_H-M   'P 1'
#
loop_
_entity.id
_entity.type
_entity.pdbx_description
1 polymer ?
#
loop_
_entity_poly.entity_id
_entity_poly.type
_entity_poly.pdbx_seq_one_letter_code
_entity_poly.pdbx_strand_id
1 'polypeptide(L)'
;MSDLIYGLSLSIGAISLVITNSTQSNAVDIDRNILEFLFVFLILITSWIIYTSDMSVLPIETRLVTLLNVILLILVAIIPYLFDQAVSLINTPDVQNYASILFTFDYSGSLFIMAGFAHLIAQEEEQLVHNDQMIRFQRIRNRLAILTFIVLFSTAVPWDWLILGVHVRLLIGLVPIASFWFNRMRQAPFGIPHKPKPA
;
A
#
# COMPACT_ATOMS: atom_id res chain seq x y z
N MET A 1 -13.32 -11.41 6.78
CA MET A 1 -14.10 -10.46 5.94
C MET A 1 -13.21 -9.52 5.14
N SER A 2 -12.09 -9.06 5.69
CA SER A 2 -11.08 -8.26 4.99
C SER A 2 -10.56 -8.87 3.70
N ASP A 3 -10.27 -10.18 3.68
CA ASP A 3 -9.73 -10.86 2.48
C ASP A 3 -10.69 -10.80 1.29
N LEU A 4 -12.00 -10.80 1.55
CA LEU A 4 -13.03 -10.64 0.53
C LEU A 4 -12.98 -9.24 -0.08
N ILE A 5 -12.77 -8.20 0.72
CA ILE A 5 -12.72 -6.80 0.24
C ILE A 5 -11.44 -6.56 -0.58
N TYR A 6 -10.30 -7.09 -0.14
CA TYR A 6 -9.07 -7.06 -0.93
C TYR A 6 -9.25 -7.83 -2.26
N GLY A 7 -9.87 -9.02 -2.23
CA GLY A 7 -10.18 -9.79 -3.44
C GLY A 7 -11.16 -9.09 -4.39
N LEU A 8 -12.17 -8.41 -3.85
CA LEU A 8 -13.13 -7.63 -4.63
C LEU A 8 -12.49 -6.38 -5.23
N SER A 9 -11.67 -5.65 -4.47
CA SER A 9 -10.93 -4.47 -4.95
C SER A 9 -9.98 -4.84 -6.11
N LEU A 10 -9.29 -5.98 -5.99
CA LEU A 10 -8.48 -6.54 -7.07
C LEU A 10 -9.32 -6.93 -8.30
N SER A 11 -10.48 -7.54 -8.09
CA SER A 11 -11.40 -7.93 -9.17
C SER A 11 -11.97 -6.70 -9.90
N ILE A 12 -12.32 -5.63 -9.17
CA ILE A 12 -12.78 -4.36 -9.75
C ILE A 12 -11.66 -3.73 -10.59
N GLY A 13 -10.42 -3.71 -10.08
CA GLY A 13 -9.27 -3.25 -10.86
C GLY A 13 -9.07 -4.05 -12.16
N ALA A 14 -9.22 -5.36 -12.11
CA ALA A 14 -9.12 -6.23 -13.29
C ALA A 14 -10.28 -6.01 -14.29
N ILE A 15 -11.50 -5.78 -13.80
CA ILE A 15 -12.66 -5.47 -14.65
C ILE A 15 -12.47 -4.11 -15.34
N SER A 16 -11.99 -3.10 -14.62
CA SER A 16 -11.70 -1.78 -15.21
C SER A 16 -10.70 -1.92 -16.37
N LEU A 17 -9.63 -2.69 -16.18
CA LEU A 17 -8.64 -2.97 -17.22
C LEU A 17 -9.27 -3.59 -18.49
N VAL A 18 -10.20 -4.54 -18.33
CA VAL A 18 -10.88 -5.20 -19.46
C VAL A 18 -11.80 -4.22 -20.20
N ILE A 19 -12.56 -3.41 -19.47
CA ILE A 19 -13.48 -2.43 -20.05
C ILE A 19 -12.70 -1.34 -20.79
N THR A 20 -11.65 -0.79 -20.19
CA THR A 20 -10.85 0.30 -20.79
C THR A 20 -10.11 -0.17 -22.05
N ASN A 21 -9.52 -1.38 -22.03
CA ASN A 21 -8.89 -1.96 -23.22
C ASN A 21 -9.88 -2.22 -24.37
N SER A 22 -11.16 -2.50 -24.06
CA SER A 22 -12.17 -2.70 -25.11
C SER A 22 -12.51 -1.41 -25.89
N THR A 23 -12.11 -0.24 -25.37
CA THR A 23 -12.41 1.08 -25.95
C THR A 23 -11.21 1.77 -26.60
N GLN A 24 -10.00 1.21 -26.49
CA GLN A 24 -8.77 1.80 -27.00
C GLN A 24 -8.16 0.96 -28.13
N SER A 25 -7.61 1.62 -29.16
CA SER A 25 -7.30 0.97 -30.44
C SER A 25 -5.80 0.85 -30.75
N ASN A 26 -4.90 1.33 -29.88
CA ASN A 26 -3.45 1.30 -30.11
C ASN A 26 -2.71 0.45 -29.07
N ALA A 27 -1.63 -0.21 -29.50
CA ALA A 27 -0.78 -1.06 -28.64
C ALA A 27 -0.18 -0.30 -27.45
N VAL A 28 0.18 0.98 -27.64
CA VAL A 28 0.74 1.84 -26.57
C VAL A 28 -0.27 2.06 -25.44
N ASP A 29 -1.54 2.16 -25.78
CA ASP A 29 -2.60 2.39 -24.79
C ASP A 29 -2.84 1.13 -23.94
N ILE A 30 -2.72 -0.05 -24.56
CA ILE A 30 -2.78 -1.36 -23.86
C ILE A 30 -1.64 -1.49 -22.85
N ASP A 31 -0.40 -1.22 -23.28
CA ASP A 31 0.78 -1.31 -22.40
C ASP A 31 0.64 -0.39 -21.19
N ARG A 32 0.13 0.83 -21.41
CA ARG A 32 -0.13 1.80 -20.34
C ARG A 32 -1.18 1.29 -19.36
N ASN A 33 -2.32 0.78 -19.82
CA ASN A 33 -3.37 0.27 -18.95
C ASN A 33 -2.86 -0.93 -18.12
N ILE A 34 -2.03 -1.80 -18.70
CA ILE A 34 -1.41 -2.92 -17.97
C ILE A 34 -0.51 -2.40 -16.85
N LEU A 35 0.30 -1.38 -17.10
CA LEU A 35 1.17 -0.77 -16.08
C LEU A 35 0.36 -0.11 -14.96
N GLU A 36 -0.71 0.60 -15.30
CA GLU A 36 -1.65 1.21 -14.36
C GLU A 36 -2.32 0.15 -13.47
N PHE A 37 -2.80 -0.95 -14.06
CA PHE A 37 -3.34 -2.08 -13.32
C PHE A 37 -2.31 -2.71 -12.39
N LEU A 38 -1.10 -2.99 -12.89
CA LEU A 38 -0.03 -3.58 -12.09
C LEU A 38 0.32 -2.70 -10.88
N PHE A 39 0.34 -1.38 -11.06
CA PHE A 39 0.59 -0.44 -9.97
C PHE A 39 -0.45 -0.54 -8.86
N VAL A 40 -1.74 -0.47 -9.19
CA VAL A 40 -2.84 -0.62 -8.21
C VAL A 40 -2.82 -2.00 -7.57
N PHE A 41 -2.61 -3.04 -8.37
CA PHE A 41 -2.48 -4.42 -7.89
C PHE A 41 -1.38 -4.55 -6.84
N LEU A 42 -0.20 -3.99 -7.12
CA LEU A 42 0.96 -3.97 -6.22
C LEU A 42 0.66 -3.25 -4.91
N ILE A 43 -0.08 -2.13 -4.94
CA ILE A 43 -0.52 -1.43 -3.74
C ILE A 43 -1.43 -2.34 -2.90
N LEU A 44 -2.47 -2.90 -3.53
CA LEU A 44 -3.48 -3.70 -2.84
C LEU A 44 -2.90 -4.98 -2.25
N ILE A 45 -2.07 -5.71 -2.99
CA ILE A 45 -1.45 -6.93 -2.48
C ILE A 45 -0.46 -6.63 -1.35
N THR A 46 0.30 -5.53 -1.45
CA THR A 46 1.25 -5.12 -0.40
C THR A 46 0.50 -4.75 0.87
N SER A 47 -0.54 -3.93 0.75
CA SER A 47 -1.42 -3.55 1.87
C SER A 47 -2.07 -4.78 2.50
N TRP A 48 -2.57 -5.71 1.68
CA TRP A 48 -3.16 -6.96 2.16
C TRP A 48 -2.17 -7.81 2.96
N ILE A 49 -0.94 -8.00 2.47
CA ILE A 49 0.08 -8.79 3.17
C ILE A 49 0.42 -8.17 4.52
N ILE A 50 0.61 -6.84 4.58
CA ILE A 50 0.90 -6.12 5.83
C ILE A 50 -0.27 -6.29 6.80
N TYR A 51 -1.49 -6.01 6.34
CA TYR A 51 -2.69 -6.13 7.14
C TYR A 51 -2.89 -7.54 7.72
N THR A 52 -2.76 -8.59 6.90
CA THR A 52 -2.95 -9.98 7.35
C THR A 52 -1.84 -10.38 8.32
N SER A 53 -0.61 -9.92 8.12
CA SER A 53 0.49 -10.11 9.07
C SER A 53 0.17 -9.49 10.43
N ASP A 54 -0.27 -8.24 10.44
CA ASP A 54 -0.57 -7.50 11.68
C ASP A 54 -1.79 -8.08 12.42
N MET A 55 -2.85 -8.45 11.69
CA MET A 55 -4.07 -9.04 12.30
C MET A 55 -3.86 -10.46 12.82
N SER A 56 -2.88 -11.21 12.29
CA SER A 56 -2.60 -12.57 12.76
C SER A 56 -2.01 -12.64 14.18
N VAL A 57 -1.47 -11.52 14.68
CA VAL A 57 -0.76 -11.45 15.97
C VAL A 57 -1.49 -10.64 17.04
N LEU A 58 -2.57 -9.93 16.69
CA LEU A 58 -3.38 -9.18 17.64
C LEU A 58 -4.20 -10.14 18.52
N PRO A 59 -3.94 -10.26 19.84
CA PRO A 59 -4.61 -11.21 20.72
C PRO A 59 -6.02 -10.79 21.13
N ILE A 60 -6.40 -9.52 20.94
CA ILE A 60 -7.65 -8.95 21.46
C ILE A 60 -8.34 -8.07 20.40
N GLU A 61 -9.55 -8.47 20.00
CA GLU A 61 -10.47 -7.62 19.23
C GLU A 61 -10.99 -6.47 20.11
N THR A 62 -10.25 -5.36 20.17
CA THR A 62 -10.74 -4.14 20.81
C THR A 62 -11.66 -3.36 19.88
N ARG A 63 -12.62 -2.59 20.44
CA ARG A 63 -13.52 -1.72 19.66
C ARG A 63 -12.77 -0.73 18.76
N LEU A 64 -11.60 -0.27 19.20
CA LEU A 64 -10.74 0.62 18.42
C LEU A 64 -10.16 -0.12 17.21
N VAL A 65 -9.63 -1.33 17.40
CA VAL A 65 -9.08 -2.14 16.29
C VAL A 65 -10.17 -2.44 15.25
N THR A 66 -11.38 -2.79 15.68
CA THR A 66 -12.51 -3.00 14.76
C THR A 66 -12.85 -1.73 13.97
N LEU A 67 -12.90 -0.58 14.62
CA LEU A 67 -13.20 0.71 13.97
C LEU A 67 -12.11 1.08 12.96
N LEU A 68 -10.84 1.01 13.35
CA LEU A 68 -9.70 1.28 12.46
C LEU A 68 -9.70 0.33 11.27
N ASN A 69 -10.08 -0.94 11.47
CA ASN A 69 -10.19 -1.91 10.40
C ASN A 69 -11.29 -1.53 9.40
N VAL A 70 -12.48 -1.15 9.87
CA VAL A 70 -13.57 -0.71 8.99
C VAL A 70 -13.14 0.51 8.17
N ILE A 71 -12.49 1.49 8.80
CA ILE A 71 -11.96 2.67 8.08
C ILE A 71 -10.91 2.25 7.05
N LEU A 72 -9.95 1.39 7.43
CA LEU A 72 -8.93 0.88 6.51
C LEU A 72 -9.55 0.18 5.29
N LEU A 73 -10.58 -0.64 5.50
CA LEU A 73 -11.26 -1.35 4.43
C LEU A 73 -11.99 -0.40 3.48
N ILE A 74 -12.54 0.71 3.99
CA ILE A 74 -13.14 1.77 3.17
C ILE A 74 -12.06 2.45 2.32
N LEU A 75 -10.94 2.86 2.93
CA LEU A 75 -9.84 3.51 2.22
C LEU A 75 -9.33 2.61 1.09
N VAL A 76 -8.99 1.36 1.41
CA VAL A 76 -8.51 0.35 0.45
C VAL A 76 -9.49 0.09 -0.70
N ALA A 77 -10.81 0.14 -0.44
CA ALA A 77 -11.82 -0.07 -1.46
C ALA A 77 -11.91 1.10 -2.46
N ILE A 78 -11.54 2.31 -2.04
CA ILE A 78 -11.62 3.53 -2.86
C ILE A 78 -10.35 3.73 -3.70
N ILE A 79 -9.21 3.14 -3.31
CA ILE A 79 -7.91 3.21 -4.02
C ILE A 79 -8.04 2.98 -5.55
N PRO A 80 -8.67 1.91 -6.07
CA PRO A 80 -8.72 1.67 -7.51
C PRO A 80 -9.46 2.76 -8.27
N TYR A 81 -10.54 3.26 -7.67
CA TYR A 81 -11.36 4.33 -8.25
C TYR A 81 -10.60 5.65 -8.32
N LEU A 82 -9.99 6.08 -7.21
CA LEU A 82 -9.24 7.34 -7.18
C LEU A 82 -8.03 7.31 -8.11
N PHE A 83 -7.36 6.16 -8.20
CA PHE A 83 -6.25 6.00 -9.13
C PHE A 83 -6.70 6.11 -10.58
N ASP A 84 -7.75 5.39 -10.97
CA ASP A 84 -8.34 5.44 -12.30
C ASP A 84 -8.70 6.89 -12.71
N GLN A 85 -9.34 7.64 -11.82
CA GLN A 85 -9.68 9.04 -12.08
C GLN A 85 -8.44 9.95 -12.20
N ALA A 86 -7.36 9.65 -11.49
CA ALA A 86 -6.12 10.44 -11.51
C ALA A 86 -5.27 10.22 -12.77
N VAL A 87 -5.42 9.08 -13.44
CA VAL A 87 -4.66 8.73 -14.66
C VAL A 87 -5.51 8.78 -15.93
N SER A 88 -6.83 8.69 -15.84
CA SER A 88 -7.74 8.65 -16.99
C SER A 88 -7.53 9.83 -17.95
N LEU A 89 -7.18 9.49 -19.20
CA LEU A 89 -7.03 10.46 -20.31
C LEU A 89 -8.33 11.16 -20.71
N ILE A 90 -9.47 10.63 -20.29
CA ILE A 90 -10.79 11.18 -20.60
C ILE A 90 -11.11 12.37 -19.67
N ASN A 91 -10.49 12.40 -18.49
CA ASN A 91 -10.69 13.47 -17.51
C ASN A 91 -9.92 14.75 -17.86
N THR A 92 -10.44 15.90 -17.43
CA THR A 92 -9.72 17.17 -17.55
C THR A 92 -8.51 17.19 -16.59
N PRO A 93 -7.46 17.99 -16.87
CA PRO A 93 -6.29 18.09 -16.00
C PRO A 93 -6.63 18.48 -14.54
N ASP A 94 -7.64 19.33 -14.35
CA ASP A 94 -8.10 19.74 -13.01
C ASP A 94 -8.69 18.55 -12.22
N VAL A 95 -9.47 17.71 -12.89
CA VAL A 95 -10.06 16.49 -12.30
C VAL A 95 -8.96 15.47 -11.98
N GLN A 96 -8.00 15.27 -12.89
CA GLN A 96 -6.86 14.39 -12.65
C GLN A 96 -6.02 14.85 -11.47
N ASN A 97 -5.75 16.16 -11.35
CA ASN A 97 -4.98 16.72 -10.24
C ASN A 97 -5.71 16.53 -8.90
N TYR A 98 -7.01 16.86 -8.86
CA TYR A 98 -7.85 16.67 -7.68
C TYR A 98 -7.93 15.20 -7.26
N ALA A 99 -8.13 14.29 -8.22
CA ALA A 99 -8.13 12.85 -7.97
C ALA A 99 -6.76 12.36 -7.45
N SER A 100 -5.64 12.88 -7.97
CA SER A 100 -4.30 12.53 -7.47
C SER A 100 -4.07 12.98 -6.03
N ILE A 101 -4.61 14.15 -5.64
CA ILE A 101 -4.56 14.66 -4.27
C ILE A 101 -5.34 13.71 -3.34
N LEU A 102 -6.59 13.40 -3.71
CA LEU A 102 -7.44 12.48 -2.93
C LEU A 102 -6.82 11.09 -2.82
N PHE A 103 -6.29 10.54 -3.92
CA PHE A 103 -5.59 9.26 -3.94
C PHE A 103 -4.41 9.26 -2.97
N THR A 104 -3.58 10.30 -3.01
CA THR A 104 -2.39 10.37 -2.15
C THR A 104 -2.79 10.49 -0.68
N PHE A 105 -3.85 11.24 -0.38
CA PHE A 105 -4.41 11.34 0.95
C PHE A 105 -4.95 9.99 1.44
N ASP A 106 -5.77 9.32 0.65
CA ASP A 106 -6.32 7.99 0.94
C ASP A 106 -5.22 6.94 1.18
N TYR A 107 -4.22 6.91 0.30
CA TYR A 107 -3.08 6.00 0.42
C TYR A 107 -2.25 6.28 1.67
N SER A 108 -2.00 7.56 1.99
CA SER A 108 -1.31 7.97 3.22
C SER A 108 -2.12 7.59 4.48
N GLY A 109 -3.44 7.75 4.46
CA GLY A 109 -4.34 7.36 5.54
C GLY A 109 -4.30 5.84 5.78
N SER A 110 -4.29 5.06 4.71
CA SER A 110 -4.15 3.60 4.78
C SER A 110 -2.82 3.20 5.43
N LEU A 111 -1.71 3.79 5.01
CA LEU A 111 -0.38 3.57 5.60
C LEU A 111 -0.32 4.02 7.06
N PHE A 112 -0.99 5.12 7.42
CA PHE A 112 -1.07 5.60 8.79
C PHE A 112 -1.80 4.62 9.70
N ILE A 113 -2.95 4.09 9.28
CA ILE A 113 -3.71 3.12 10.07
C ILE A 113 -2.91 1.82 10.22
N MET A 114 -2.27 1.34 9.16
CA MET A 114 -1.35 0.18 9.25
C MET A 114 -0.21 0.44 10.25
N ALA A 115 0.37 1.65 10.26
CA ALA A 115 1.40 2.02 11.23
C ALA A 115 0.83 2.05 12.67
N GLY A 116 -0.44 2.43 12.82
CA GLY A 116 -1.19 2.33 14.06
C GLY A 116 -1.33 0.89 14.56
N PHE A 117 -1.69 -0.06 13.68
CA PHE A 117 -1.74 -1.48 14.03
C PHE A 117 -0.37 -2.01 14.46
N ALA A 118 0.69 -1.72 13.70
CA ALA A 118 2.05 -2.08 14.08
C ALA A 118 2.48 -1.47 15.42
N HIS A 119 2.00 -0.27 15.77
CA HIS A 119 2.26 0.35 17.07
C HIS A 119 1.51 -0.37 18.22
N LEU A 120 0.23 -0.69 18.02
CA LEU A 120 -0.57 -1.41 19.01
C LEU A 120 0.03 -2.79 19.33
N ILE A 121 0.42 -3.54 18.29
CA ILE A 121 1.09 -4.84 18.44
C ILE A 121 2.39 -4.71 19.23
N ALA A 122 3.21 -3.71 18.90
CA ALA A 122 4.48 -3.48 19.60
C ALA A 122 4.29 -3.13 21.09
N GLN A 123 3.22 -2.42 21.46
CA GLN A 123 2.92 -2.13 22.88
C GLN A 123 2.46 -3.38 23.64
N GLU A 124 1.65 -4.24 23.02
CA GLU A 124 1.17 -5.47 23.66
C GLU A 124 2.30 -6.51 23.81
N GLU A 125 3.23 -6.60 22.86
CA GLU A 125 4.41 -7.48 22.99
C GLU A 125 5.45 -6.97 24.00
N GLU A 126 5.61 -5.66 24.17
CA GLU A 126 6.50 -5.05 25.18
C GLU A 126 6.09 -5.45 26.60
N GLN A 127 4.81 -5.75 26.83
CA GLN A 127 4.33 -6.31 28.10
C GLN A 127 4.66 -7.81 28.29
N LEU A 128 5.09 -8.54 27.24
CA LEU A 128 5.14 -10.02 27.24
C LEU A 128 6.50 -10.65 26.87
N VAL A 129 7.47 -9.94 26.24
CA VAL A 129 8.65 -10.59 25.62
C VAL A 129 10.03 -9.94 25.95
N HIS A 130 11.07 -10.77 26.04
CA HIS A 130 12.49 -10.37 26.22
C HIS A 130 13.05 -9.49 25.07
N ASN A 131 13.85 -8.47 25.43
CA ASN A 131 14.37 -7.34 24.64
C ASN A 131 14.78 -7.52 23.16
N ASP A 132 15.18 -8.71 22.69
CA ASP A 132 15.77 -8.87 21.34
C ASP A 132 14.74 -8.93 20.20
N GLN A 133 13.54 -9.47 20.45
CA GLN A 133 12.44 -9.45 19.46
C GLN A 133 11.86 -8.03 19.30
N MET A 134 11.88 -7.25 20.38
CA MET A 134 11.34 -5.89 20.46
C MET A 134 12.02 -4.89 19.51
N ILE A 135 13.34 -5.02 19.30
CA ILE A 135 14.11 -4.13 18.39
C ILE A 135 13.68 -4.30 16.93
N ARG A 136 13.26 -5.50 16.51
CA ARG A 136 12.79 -5.75 15.14
C ARG A 136 11.43 -5.12 14.88
N PHE A 137 10.48 -5.25 15.80
CA PHE A 137 9.14 -4.68 15.66
C PHE A 137 9.15 -3.15 15.69
N GLN A 138 9.93 -2.53 16.58
CA GLN A 138 10.11 -1.07 16.61
C GLN A 138 10.69 -0.52 15.30
N ARG A 139 11.57 -1.28 14.64
CA ARG A 139 12.16 -0.90 13.34
C ARG A 139 11.13 -0.94 12.20
N ILE A 140 10.25 -1.94 12.20
CA ILE A 140 9.16 -2.05 11.20
C ILE A 140 8.19 -0.88 11.39
N ARG A 141 7.79 -0.60 12.64
CA ARG A 141 6.92 0.53 13.01
C ARG A 141 7.48 1.87 12.56
N ASN A 142 8.71 2.21 12.96
CA ASN A 142 9.32 3.49 12.61
C ASN A 142 9.47 3.63 11.09
N ARG A 143 9.75 2.54 10.36
CA ARG A 143 9.84 2.58 8.91
C ARG A 143 8.48 2.88 8.28
N LEU A 144 7.42 2.21 8.72
CA LEU A 144 6.08 2.46 8.18
C LEU A 144 5.60 3.88 8.48
N ALA A 145 5.84 4.39 9.69
CA ALA A 145 5.55 5.77 10.06
C ALA A 145 6.32 6.80 9.21
N ILE A 146 7.61 6.57 8.96
CA ILE A 146 8.41 7.43 8.08
C ILE A 146 7.88 7.40 6.65
N LEU A 147 7.52 6.21 6.13
CA LEU A 147 6.94 6.06 4.78
C LEU A 147 5.60 6.78 4.66
N THR A 148 4.74 6.67 5.67
CA THR A 148 3.48 7.44 5.76
C THR A 148 3.76 8.93 5.70
N PHE A 149 4.74 9.42 6.47
CA PHE A 149 5.08 10.84 6.49
C PHE A 149 5.64 11.31 5.13
N ILE A 150 6.43 10.48 4.44
CA ILE A 150 6.93 10.78 3.09
C ILE A 150 5.77 10.90 2.09
N VAL A 151 4.84 9.96 2.08
CA VAL A 151 3.68 9.98 1.17
C VAL A 151 2.76 11.15 1.51
N LEU A 152 2.49 11.41 2.78
CA LEU A 152 1.69 12.54 3.22
C LEU A 152 2.36 13.86 2.85
N PHE A 153 3.67 14.00 3.05
CA PHE A 153 4.42 15.19 2.66
C PHE A 153 4.35 15.44 1.15
N SER A 154 4.25 14.38 0.33
CA SER A 154 4.02 14.51 -1.11
C SER A 154 2.73 15.28 -1.46
N THR A 155 1.73 15.30 -0.58
CA THR A 155 0.50 16.11 -0.79
C THR A 155 0.70 17.60 -0.51
N ALA A 156 1.61 17.94 0.40
CA ALA A 156 1.82 19.30 0.85
C ALA A 156 2.69 20.11 -0.12
N VAL A 157 3.42 19.44 -1.03
CA VAL A 157 4.30 20.12 -1.96
C VAL A 157 3.61 20.36 -3.31
N PRO A 158 3.57 21.60 -3.82
CA PRO A 158 2.88 21.95 -5.07
C PRO A 158 3.70 21.54 -6.30
N TRP A 159 4.02 20.25 -6.42
CA TRP A 159 4.62 19.71 -7.63
C TRP A 159 3.49 19.42 -8.64
N ASP A 160 3.14 20.38 -9.48
CA ASP A 160 2.29 20.16 -10.67
C ASP A 160 3.08 19.50 -11.82
N TRP A 161 4.17 18.81 -11.48
CA TRP A 161 5.01 18.15 -12.47
C TRP A 161 4.37 16.85 -12.93
N LEU A 162 4.23 16.72 -14.25
CA LEU A 162 3.83 15.51 -14.94
C LEU A 162 5.07 14.83 -15.49
N ILE A 163 5.29 13.57 -15.11
CA ILE A 163 6.28 12.70 -15.73
C ILE A 163 5.51 11.61 -16.46
N LEU A 164 5.74 11.47 -17.76
CA LEU A 164 5.01 10.50 -18.62
C LEU A 164 3.48 10.67 -18.57
N GLY A 165 2.99 11.90 -18.37
CA GLY A 165 1.55 12.19 -18.26
C GLY A 165 0.93 11.84 -16.91
N VAL A 166 1.74 11.45 -15.92
CA VAL A 166 1.31 11.07 -14.57
C VAL A 166 1.88 12.05 -13.55
N HIS A 167 1.08 12.42 -12.55
CA HIS A 167 1.52 13.29 -11.46
C HIS A 167 2.68 12.63 -10.69
N VAL A 168 3.80 13.34 -10.47
CA VAL A 168 4.98 12.84 -9.74
C VAL A 168 4.63 12.25 -8.37
N ARG A 169 3.57 12.76 -7.76
CA ARG A 169 2.99 12.31 -6.49
C ARG A 169 2.62 10.83 -6.50
N LEU A 170 2.08 10.33 -7.62
CA LEU A 170 1.72 8.93 -7.80
C LEU A 170 2.99 8.04 -7.84
N LEU A 171 4.09 8.55 -8.40
CA LEU A 171 5.38 7.85 -8.39
C LEU A 171 5.98 7.76 -6.99
N ILE A 172 5.77 8.75 -6.13
CA ILE A 172 6.19 8.69 -4.72
C ILE A 172 5.43 7.57 -3.98
N GLY A 173 4.21 7.23 -4.42
CA GLY A 173 3.47 6.06 -3.97
C GLY A 173 4.19 4.71 -4.19
N LEU A 174 5.20 4.64 -5.07
CA LEU A 174 6.05 3.45 -5.22
C LEU A 174 7.01 3.23 -4.06
N VAL A 175 7.39 4.29 -3.33
CA VAL A 175 8.44 4.23 -2.31
C VAL A 175 8.08 3.26 -1.17
N PRO A 176 6.87 3.28 -0.58
CA PRO A 176 6.46 2.30 0.43
C PRO A 176 6.46 0.86 -0.09
N ILE A 177 6.00 0.66 -1.32
CA ILE A 177 5.95 -0.66 -1.98
C ILE A 177 7.37 -1.20 -2.17
N ALA A 178 8.25 -0.43 -2.81
CA ALA A 178 9.63 -0.80 -3.05
C ALA A 178 10.37 -1.09 -1.74
N SER A 179 10.17 -0.24 -0.72
CA SER A 179 10.73 -0.44 0.62
C SER A 179 10.25 -1.73 1.27
N PHE A 180 8.96 -2.05 1.16
CA PHE A 180 8.39 -3.29 1.67
C PHE A 180 9.00 -4.53 0.99
N TRP A 181 8.96 -4.58 -0.34
CA TRP A 181 9.45 -5.73 -1.10
C TRP A 181 10.95 -5.91 -0.98
N PHE A 182 11.73 -4.83 -1.02
CA PHE A 182 13.18 -4.88 -0.82
C PHE A 182 13.54 -5.45 0.55
N ASN A 183 12.87 -5.00 1.61
CA ASN A 183 13.11 -5.53 2.95
C ASN A 183 12.66 -7.00 3.06
N ARG A 184 11.52 -7.37 2.47
CA ARG A 184 11.04 -8.75 2.50
C ARG A 184 11.98 -9.71 1.77
N MET A 185 12.51 -9.31 0.61
CA MET A 185 13.52 -10.09 -0.12
C MET A 185 14.82 -10.26 0.65
N ARG A 186 15.21 -9.28 1.48
CA ARG A 186 16.41 -9.40 2.35
C ARG A 186 16.18 -10.27 3.59
N GLN A 187 14.94 -10.41 4.03
CA GLN A 187 14.59 -11.22 5.21
C GLN A 187 14.21 -12.67 4.84
N ALA A 188 13.73 -12.92 3.63
CA ALA A 188 13.61 -14.27 3.10
C ALA A 188 15.02 -14.85 2.93
N PRO A 189 15.41 -15.90 3.68
CA PRO A 189 16.68 -16.54 3.44
C PRO A 189 16.56 -17.22 2.07
N PHE A 190 17.14 -16.62 1.04
CA PHE A 190 17.62 -17.43 -0.07
C PHE A 190 18.51 -18.49 0.58
N GLY A 191 18.04 -19.75 0.55
CA GLY A 191 18.56 -20.83 1.37
C GLY A 191 20.05 -21.02 1.18
N ILE A 192 20.84 -20.49 2.11
CA ILE A 192 22.20 -20.96 2.35
C ILE A 192 22.13 -21.75 3.65
N PRO A 193 22.14 -23.09 3.60
CA PRO A 193 22.18 -23.90 4.81
C PRO A 193 23.45 -23.53 5.57
N HIS A 194 23.27 -23.06 6.81
CA HIS A 194 24.36 -22.96 7.76
C HIS A 194 24.87 -24.39 8.01
N LYS A 195 26.04 -24.72 7.45
CA LYS A 195 26.74 -25.94 7.84
C LYS A 195 27.09 -25.82 9.33
N PRO A 196 26.69 -26.77 10.19
CA PRO A 196 27.17 -26.79 11.56
C PRO A 196 28.70 -26.96 11.55
N LYS A 197 29.39 -26.17 12.39
CA LYS A 197 30.83 -26.31 12.62
C LYS A 197 31.10 -27.72 13.20
N PRO A 198 32.05 -28.49 12.64
CA PRO A 198 32.50 -29.71 13.29
C PRO A 198 33.21 -29.36 14.60
N ALA A 199 32.89 -30.12 15.64
CA ALA A 199 33.55 -30.11 16.94
C ALA A 199 34.99 -30.63 16.85
#